data_AF-A0A967BWK3-F1
#
_entry.id   AF-A0A967BWK3-F1
#
_cell.length_a   1.000
_cell.length_b   1.000
_cell.length_c   1.000
_cell.angle_alpha   90.00
_cell.angle_beta   90.00
_cell.angle_gamma   90.00
#
_symmetry.space_group_name_H-M   'P 1'
#
loop_
_entity.id
_entity.type
_entity.pdbx_description
1 polymer ?
#
loop_
_entity_poly.entity_id
_entity_poly.type
_entity_poly.pdbx_seq_one_letter_code
_entity_poly.pdbx_strand_id
1 'polypeptide(L)'
;MNRGKGETEPVVERLAKQLQALTTMVEQLSERVSTLESRATTNGQRDGDRIPAAKQQPYPQQSTGRPPTLINTGVLLPRIATICFLLVIALILRTITDNQIINPHIGSLLGMTYAALLIVTGGRLYEKKSRLAPVFPGCGILLLFSVVLETHIRFGSLSTVGAYTIIFIASAFVFAMSIRYGASFLICLAVPGAATIAMAIDFPDPVYPVLGVVLLTATIAAFYAFKHMVCRNLRWFTLVLSVFFWLLWVSKMNTIYSCAEPSMEGMYPTWLFTMLFLFWGVYVATVVLNVLRKDVQLGFFESLLPTLSAAGAFWVGHTVPTAWFGDVRWFDLTIVIIATGHLALAWWLAGHDRERARGSNIFVLAGACLIVLTSATVIRNIGLVLPVWSASACVLALLSARWHNEGVRITSYLLQLTACIVAIMSGSMTVPSSLPLAGGLAAASLACFSLACFSLLQYRWSRIHKPVPTYSFYFSKIDKNDHSAVILLLIGLLNIFYFTQFGLYEILSRVTTDWSASLQSGQSLAMNFGAILLMFIALRGKDKEIMAVAAGVALMGTAKVFIFDMFSIKGVPLVLSVFS
;
A
#
# COMPACT_ATOMS: atom_id res chain seq x y z
N MET A 1 59.03 -39.38 34.88
CA MET A 1 58.30 -39.20 36.15
C MET A 1 57.12 -38.26 35.91
N ASN A 2 55.90 -38.82 36.00
CA ASN A 2 54.57 -38.21 36.07
C ASN A 2 54.35 -36.73 35.67
N ARG A 3 53.68 -36.50 34.53
CA ARG A 3 52.68 -35.43 34.36
C ARG A 3 51.90 -35.64 33.05
N GLY A 4 50.72 -36.25 33.15
CA GLY A 4 49.86 -36.52 31.99
C GLY A 4 48.52 -37.19 32.34
N LYS A 5 47.94 -36.87 33.51
CA LYS A 5 46.68 -37.47 33.99
C LYS A 5 45.61 -36.45 34.39
N GLY A 6 45.75 -35.16 34.04
CA GLY A 6 44.93 -34.08 34.60
C GLY A 6 43.78 -33.54 33.74
N GLU A 7 43.63 -33.90 32.46
CA GLU A 7 42.68 -33.22 31.56
C GLU A 7 41.59 -34.13 30.96
N THR A 8 41.63 -35.44 31.16
CA THR A 8 40.62 -36.37 30.63
C THR A 8 39.41 -36.58 31.55
N GLU A 9 39.56 -36.41 32.86
CA GLU A 9 38.46 -36.53 33.83
C GLU A 9 37.27 -35.57 33.57
N PRO A 10 37.47 -34.25 33.34
CA PRO A 10 36.33 -33.34 33.16
C PRO A 10 35.57 -33.57 31.85
N VAL A 11 36.23 -34.13 30.83
CA VAL A 11 35.60 -34.46 29.54
C VAL A 11 34.77 -35.73 29.65
N VAL A 12 35.30 -36.76 30.33
CA VAL A 12 34.58 -38.03 30.56
C VAL A 12 33.35 -37.79 31.44
N GLU A 13 33.45 -36.95 32.47
CA GLU A 13 32.30 -36.63 33.33
C GLU A 13 31.22 -35.83 32.58
N ARG A 14 31.62 -34.90 31.70
CA ARG A 14 30.70 -34.16 30.84
C ARG A 14 30.00 -35.09 29.82
N LEU A 15 30.73 -36.04 29.23
CA LEU A 15 30.17 -37.01 28.30
C LEU A 15 29.20 -37.98 29.00
N ALA A 16 29.55 -38.42 30.22
CA ALA A 16 28.68 -39.27 31.04
C ALA A 16 27.37 -38.57 31.41
N LYS A 17 27.42 -37.29 31.79
CA LYS A 17 26.22 -36.48 32.06
C LYS A 17 25.35 -36.29 30.81
N GLN A 18 25.96 -36.11 29.64
CA GLN A 18 25.23 -36.00 28.37
C GLN A 18 24.58 -37.31 27.96
N LEU A 19 25.28 -38.44 28.11
CA LEU A 19 24.72 -39.77 27.85
C LEU A 19 23.56 -40.07 28.79
N GLN A 20 23.69 -39.74 30.08
CA GLN A 20 22.63 -39.96 31.05
C GLN A 20 21.39 -39.12 30.72
N ALA A 21 21.56 -37.84 30.38
CA ALA A 21 20.47 -36.97 29.95
C ALA A 21 19.79 -37.44 28.66
N LEU A 22 20.57 -37.99 27.71
CA LEU A 22 20.02 -38.54 26.48
C LEU A 22 19.20 -39.81 26.74
N THR A 23 19.69 -40.69 27.60
CA THR A 23 18.98 -41.91 27.99
C THR A 23 17.65 -41.57 28.67
N THR A 24 17.63 -40.60 29.59
CA THR A 24 16.39 -40.18 30.26
C THR A 24 15.37 -39.58 29.29
N MET A 25 15.83 -38.81 28.28
CA MET A 25 14.94 -38.28 27.24
C MET A 25 14.38 -39.40 26.34
N VAL A 26 15.18 -40.41 26.00
CA VAL A 26 14.73 -41.56 25.21
C VAL A 26 13.71 -42.38 25.99
N GLU A 27 13.90 -42.59 27.30
CA GLU A 27 12.92 -43.25 28.16
C GLU A 27 11.60 -42.47 28.23
N GLN A 28 11.65 -41.16 28.44
CA GLN A 28 10.45 -40.31 28.45
C GLN A 28 9.73 -40.29 27.09
N LEU A 29 10.46 -40.33 25.98
CA LEU A 29 9.86 -40.44 24.66
C LEU A 29 9.24 -41.82 24.43
N SER A 30 9.91 -42.89 24.86
CA SER A 30 9.41 -44.26 24.76
C SER A 30 8.11 -44.43 25.56
N GLU A 31 8.06 -43.88 26.78
CA GLU A 31 6.85 -43.87 27.62
C GLU A 31 5.71 -43.04 27.00
N ARG A 32 6.04 -41.89 26.38
CA ARG A 32 5.04 -41.10 25.64
C ARG A 32 4.52 -41.81 24.40
N VAL A 33 5.35 -42.58 23.70
CA VAL A 33 4.91 -43.35 22.53
C VAL A 33 4.06 -44.53 22.98
N SER A 34 4.44 -45.26 24.03
CA SER A 34 3.65 -46.40 24.54
C SER A 34 2.29 -45.96 25.12
N THR A 35 2.23 -44.79 25.77
CA THR A 35 0.96 -44.20 26.23
C THR A 35 0.08 -43.72 25.08
N LEU A 36 0.65 -43.25 23.97
CA LEU A 36 -0.11 -42.89 22.76
C LEU A 36 -0.59 -44.11 21.98
N GLU A 37 0.24 -45.16 21.87
CA GLU A 37 -0.13 -46.42 21.20
C GLU A 37 -1.20 -47.19 21.98
N SER A 38 -1.09 -47.26 23.31
CA SER A 38 -2.14 -47.85 24.17
C SER A 38 -3.45 -47.05 24.09
N ARG A 39 -3.40 -45.73 23.96
CA ARG A 39 -4.60 -44.89 23.77
C ARG A 39 -5.22 -45.04 22.38
N ALA A 40 -4.42 -45.38 21.36
CA ALA A 40 -4.89 -45.67 20.01
C ALA A 40 -5.53 -47.06 19.90
N THR A 41 -4.99 -48.07 20.59
CA THR A 41 -5.57 -49.42 20.61
C THR A 41 -6.84 -49.51 21.47
N THR A 42 -6.94 -48.73 22.56
CA THR A 42 -8.16 -48.69 23.41
C THR A 42 -9.35 -48.01 22.73
N ASN A 43 -9.12 -47.12 21.75
CA ASN A 43 -10.18 -46.45 20.98
C ASN A 43 -10.59 -47.21 19.70
N GLY A 44 -9.99 -48.37 19.41
CA GLY A 44 -10.27 -49.18 18.22
C GLY A 44 -11.42 -50.18 18.37
N GLN A 45 -12.03 -50.31 19.56
CA GLN A 45 -12.95 -51.41 19.83
C GLN A 45 -14.11 -51.00 20.77
N ARG A 46 -15.02 -50.17 20.25
CA ARG A 46 -16.42 -50.13 20.71
C ARG A 46 -17.34 -49.45 19.69
N ASP A 47 -18.35 -50.21 19.34
CA ASP A 47 -19.65 -49.86 18.75
C ASP A 47 -19.73 -49.13 17.41
N GLY A 48 -20.31 -49.89 16.47
CA GLY A 48 -21.13 -49.32 15.42
C GLY A 48 -22.42 -48.71 15.98
N ASP A 49 -23.08 -48.04 15.05
CA ASP A 49 -24.41 -47.43 15.14
C ASP A 49 -24.46 -45.92 15.45
N ARG A 50 -25.02 -45.22 14.45
CA ARG A 50 -25.56 -43.83 14.43
C ARG A 50 -24.59 -42.65 14.63
N ILE A 51 -24.30 -41.97 13.52
CA ILE A 51 -23.82 -40.57 13.50
C ILE A 51 -25.03 -39.63 13.31
N PRO A 52 -25.41 -38.79 14.28
CA PRO A 52 -26.08 -37.53 14.01
C PRO A 52 -25.06 -36.39 13.84
N ALA A 53 -25.43 -35.47 12.94
CA ALA A 53 -24.65 -34.31 12.54
C ALA A 53 -24.21 -33.40 13.70
N ALA A 54 -22.96 -32.93 13.67
CA ALA A 54 -22.48 -31.86 14.54
C ALA A 54 -21.69 -30.80 13.75
N LYS A 55 -22.09 -29.55 14.01
CA LYS A 55 -21.60 -28.27 13.49
C LYS A 55 -20.07 -28.12 13.62
N GLN A 56 -19.43 -27.64 12.56
CA GLN A 56 -18.04 -27.18 12.60
C GLN A 56 -17.95 -25.81 13.31
N GLN A 57 -17.29 -25.79 14.46
CA GLN A 57 -16.62 -24.59 14.99
C GLN A 57 -15.14 -24.60 14.57
N PRO A 58 -14.53 -23.44 14.28
CA PRO A 58 -13.14 -23.35 13.85
C PRO A 58 -12.18 -23.29 15.05
N TYR A 59 -11.20 -24.20 15.10
CA TYR A 59 -10.04 -24.11 16.00
C TYR A 59 -8.76 -23.88 15.17
N PRO A 60 -7.87 -22.95 15.56
CA PRO A 60 -6.61 -22.70 14.85
C PRO A 60 -5.57 -23.77 15.20
N GLN A 61 -5.13 -24.56 14.23
CA GLN A 61 -3.98 -25.46 14.39
C GLN A 61 -2.67 -24.65 14.33
N GLN A 62 -2.01 -24.51 15.48
CA GLN A 62 -0.57 -24.33 15.57
C GLN A 62 0.10 -25.63 15.10
N SER A 63 0.65 -25.62 13.89
CA SER A 63 1.49 -26.69 13.36
C SER A 63 2.92 -26.55 13.91
N THR A 64 3.31 -27.48 14.77
CA THR A 64 4.69 -27.68 15.22
C THR A 64 5.56 -28.24 14.07
N GLY A 65 6.63 -27.51 13.74
CA GLY A 65 7.95 -28.05 13.41
C GLY A 65 8.08 -29.18 12.37
N ARG A 66 7.52 -29.06 11.16
CA ARG A 66 8.04 -29.75 9.97
C ARG A 66 7.81 -28.86 8.75
N PRO A 67 8.82 -28.58 7.89
CA PRO A 67 8.57 -27.87 6.64
C PRO A 67 7.59 -28.71 5.80
N PRO A 68 6.57 -28.11 5.18
CA PRO A 68 5.59 -28.84 4.41
C PRO A 68 6.30 -29.57 3.29
N THR A 69 6.15 -30.90 3.24
CA THR A 69 6.54 -31.70 2.09
C THR A 69 5.76 -31.17 0.88
N LEU A 70 6.44 -30.37 0.07
CA LEU A 70 5.97 -29.97 -1.25
C LEU A 70 5.68 -31.27 -2.02
N ILE A 71 4.46 -31.35 -2.58
CA ILE A 71 4.02 -32.34 -3.58
C ILE A 71 3.56 -33.68 -2.99
N ASN A 72 2.26 -33.75 -2.68
CA ASN A 72 1.53 -34.99 -2.46
C ASN A 72 1.28 -35.67 -3.83
N THR A 73 2.22 -36.49 -4.28
CA THR A 73 2.32 -37.08 -5.64
C THR A 73 1.09 -37.91 -6.04
N GLY A 74 0.39 -38.55 -5.09
CA GLY A 74 -0.76 -39.42 -5.37
C GLY A 74 -2.01 -38.71 -5.91
N VAL A 75 -2.14 -37.40 -5.72
CA VAL A 75 -3.29 -36.60 -6.23
C VAL A 75 -2.94 -35.82 -7.49
N LEU A 76 -1.65 -35.58 -7.74
CA LEU A 76 -1.16 -34.78 -8.85
C LEU A 76 -1.10 -35.57 -10.16
N LEU A 77 -0.65 -36.83 -10.12
CA LEU A 77 -0.50 -37.64 -11.33
C LEU A 77 -1.81 -37.81 -12.13
N PRO A 78 -2.97 -38.15 -11.50
CA PRO A 78 -4.23 -38.29 -12.22
C PRO A 78 -4.74 -36.96 -12.78
N ARG A 79 -4.48 -35.84 -12.09
CA ARG A 79 -4.86 -34.50 -12.56
C ARG A 79 -4.06 -34.08 -13.78
N ILE A 80 -2.74 -34.29 -13.75
CA ILE A 80 -1.84 -34.01 -14.88
C ILE A 80 -2.23 -34.88 -16.08
N ALA A 81 -2.46 -36.18 -15.88
CA ALA A 81 -2.91 -37.08 -16.95
C ALA A 81 -4.24 -36.61 -17.58
N THR A 82 -5.19 -36.16 -16.76
CA THR A 82 -6.47 -35.62 -17.24
C THR A 82 -6.27 -34.33 -18.03
N ILE A 83 -5.42 -33.40 -17.56
CA ILE A 83 -5.07 -32.17 -18.28
C ILE A 83 -4.48 -32.51 -19.65
N CYS A 84 -3.50 -33.42 -19.69
CA CYS A 84 -2.89 -33.85 -20.95
C CYS A 84 -3.92 -34.44 -21.92
N PHE A 85 -4.81 -35.32 -21.44
CA PHE A 85 -5.86 -35.90 -22.28
C PHE A 85 -6.82 -34.85 -22.84
N LEU A 86 -7.24 -33.89 -22.03
CA LEU A 86 -8.10 -32.78 -22.47
C LEU A 86 -7.39 -31.89 -23.50
N LEU A 87 -6.11 -31.59 -23.29
CA LEU A 87 -5.31 -30.79 -24.22
C LEU A 87 -5.04 -31.51 -25.54
N VAL A 88 -4.91 -32.83 -25.55
CA VAL A 88 -4.76 -33.62 -26.79
C VAL A 88 -5.99 -33.47 -27.68
N ILE A 89 -7.20 -33.51 -27.11
CA ILE A 89 -8.43 -33.28 -27.88
C ILE A 89 -8.42 -31.86 -28.48
N ALA A 90 -8.08 -30.85 -27.67
CA ALA A 90 -7.96 -29.48 -28.15
C ALA A 90 -6.90 -29.34 -29.27
N LEU A 91 -5.78 -30.05 -29.16
CA LEU A 91 -4.72 -30.07 -30.16
C LEU A 91 -5.20 -30.72 -31.46
N ILE A 92 -5.95 -31.83 -31.39
CA ILE A 92 -6.53 -32.48 -32.58
C ILE A 92 -7.47 -31.52 -33.31
N LEU A 93 -8.38 -30.84 -32.57
CA LEU A 93 -9.26 -29.83 -33.17
C LEU A 93 -8.46 -28.70 -33.82
N ARG A 94 -7.39 -28.25 -33.18
CA ARG A 94 -6.48 -27.24 -33.73
C ARG A 94 -5.81 -27.73 -35.02
N THR A 95 -5.24 -28.93 -35.03
CA THR A 95 -4.57 -29.50 -36.21
C THR A 95 -5.52 -29.69 -37.38
N ILE A 96 -6.75 -30.13 -37.15
CA ILE A 96 -7.78 -30.26 -38.21
C ILE A 96 -8.12 -28.89 -38.82
N THR A 97 -8.19 -27.86 -37.97
CA THR A 97 -8.47 -26.48 -38.40
C THR A 97 -7.27 -25.87 -39.15
N ASP A 98 -6.05 -26.06 -38.64
CA ASP A 98 -4.81 -25.56 -39.25
C ASP A 98 -4.54 -26.21 -40.61
N ASN A 99 -4.90 -27.48 -40.80
CA ASN A 99 -4.80 -28.20 -42.07
C ASN A 99 -5.92 -27.85 -43.08
N GLN A 100 -6.79 -26.87 -42.78
CA GLN A 100 -7.94 -26.46 -43.60
C GLN A 100 -8.92 -27.59 -43.96
N ILE A 101 -8.93 -28.69 -43.21
CA ILE A 101 -9.92 -29.76 -43.38
C ILE A 101 -11.31 -29.24 -43.01
N ILE A 102 -11.36 -28.34 -42.02
CA ILE A 102 -12.57 -27.64 -41.59
C ILE A 102 -12.30 -26.13 -41.70
N ASN A 103 -13.32 -25.39 -42.15
CA ASN A 103 -13.25 -23.93 -42.23
C ASN A 103 -12.92 -23.32 -40.84
N PRO A 104 -11.99 -22.36 -40.73
CA PRO A 104 -11.61 -21.70 -39.47
C PRO A 104 -12.79 -21.19 -38.63
N HIS A 105 -13.88 -20.73 -39.27
CA HIS A 105 -15.10 -20.32 -38.56
C HIS A 105 -15.77 -21.48 -37.79
N ILE A 106 -15.86 -22.64 -38.44
CA ILE A 106 -16.45 -23.85 -37.86
C ILE A 106 -15.49 -24.44 -36.82
N GLY A 107 -14.17 -24.42 -37.09
CA GLY A 107 -13.14 -24.84 -36.14
C GLY A 107 -13.16 -24.04 -34.84
N SER A 108 -13.26 -22.70 -34.94
CA SER A 108 -13.42 -21.81 -33.78
C SER A 108 -14.71 -22.09 -32.99
N LEU A 109 -15.84 -22.24 -33.69
CA LEU A 109 -17.11 -22.56 -33.05
C LEU A 109 -17.06 -23.89 -32.30
N LEU A 110 -16.45 -24.92 -32.90
CA LEU A 110 -16.23 -26.22 -32.25
C LEU A 110 -15.31 -26.09 -31.03
N GLY A 111 -14.23 -25.32 -31.12
CA GLY A 111 -13.33 -25.04 -30.00
C GLY A 111 -14.02 -24.34 -28.83
N MET A 112 -14.80 -23.28 -29.10
CA MET A 112 -15.59 -22.57 -28.08
C MET A 112 -16.65 -23.49 -27.46
N THR A 113 -17.34 -24.29 -28.28
CA THR A 113 -18.34 -25.24 -27.81
C THR A 113 -17.71 -26.30 -26.91
N TYR A 114 -16.56 -26.86 -27.30
CA TYR A 114 -15.82 -27.82 -26.50
C TYR A 114 -15.42 -27.24 -25.14
N ALA A 115 -14.87 -26.02 -25.13
CA ALA A 115 -14.49 -25.33 -23.91
C ALA A 115 -15.70 -25.05 -22.99
N ALA A 116 -16.84 -24.62 -23.55
CA ALA A 116 -18.08 -24.44 -22.79
C ALA A 116 -18.58 -25.76 -22.19
N LEU A 117 -18.49 -26.86 -22.94
CA LEU A 117 -18.91 -28.18 -22.48
C LEU A 117 -18.07 -28.66 -21.29
N LEU A 118 -16.76 -28.39 -21.29
CA LEU A 118 -15.86 -28.66 -20.16
C LEU A 118 -16.22 -27.84 -18.92
N ILE A 119 -16.59 -26.57 -19.08
CA ILE A 119 -17.02 -25.72 -17.96
C ILE A 119 -18.31 -26.26 -17.33
N VAL A 120 -19.31 -26.60 -18.15
CA VAL A 120 -20.60 -27.13 -17.70
C VAL A 120 -20.47 -28.52 -17.06
N THR A 121 -19.68 -29.43 -17.65
CA THR A 121 -19.41 -30.73 -17.03
C THR A 121 -18.67 -30.58 -15.71
N GLY A 122 -17.71 -29.65 -15.63
CA GLY A 122 -17.05 -29.26 -14.39
C GLY A 122 -18.02 -28.94 -13.26
N GLY A 123 -19.02 -28.11 -13.54
CA GLY A 123 -20.08 -27.76 -12.57
C GLY A 123 -20.87 -28.97 -12.05
N ARG A 124 -21.24 -29.91 -12.94
CA ARG A 124 -21.90 -31.16 -12.54
C ARG A 124 -20.99 -32.08 -11.73
N LEU A 125 -19.69 -32.11 -12.04
CA LEU A 125 -18.71 -32.89 -11.26
C LEU A 125 -18.49 -32.31 -9.86
N TYR A 126 -18.60 -30.98 -9.71
CA TYR A 126 -18.59 -30.32 -8.41
C TYR A 126 -19.79 -30.74 -7.54
N GLU A 127 -20.99 -30.87 -8.12
CA GLU A 127 -22.17 -31.39 -7.40
C GLU A 127 -21.94 -32.81 -6.89
N LYS A 128 -21.25 -33.64 -7.69
CA LYS A 128 -20.89 -35.02 -7.34
C LYS A 128 -19.65 -35.15 -6.44
N LYS A 129 -19.07 -34.03 -5.96
CA LYS A 129 -17.86 -33.99 -5.10
C LYS A 129 -16.65 -34.76 -5.66
N SER A 130 -16.51 -34.82 -6.98
CA SER A 130 -15.39 -35.53 -7.62
C SER A 130 -14.05 -34.82 -7.40
N ARG A 131 -12.97 -35.58 -7.19
CA ARG A 131 -11.60 -35.03 -7.02
C ARG A 131 -11.03 -34.36 -8.28
N LEU A 132 -11.61 -34.65 -9.44
CA LEU A 132 -11.24 -34.09 -10.75
C LEU A 132 -12.06 -32.85 -11.14
N ALA A 133 -13.10 -32.51 -10.37
CA ALA A 133 -13.99 -31.37 -10.63
C ALA A 133 -13.27 -30.03 -10.94
N PRO A 134 -12.16 -29.62 -10.27
CA PRO A 134 -11.48 -28.36 -10.61
C PRO A 134 -10.75 -28.36 -11.96
N VAL A 135 -10.39 -29.52 -12.50
CA VAL A 135 -9.57 -29.61 -13.72
C VAL A 135 -10.37 -29.24 -14.96
N PHE A 136 -11.59 -29.76 -15.08
CA PHE A 136 -12.46 -29.52 -16.23
C PHE A 136 -12.78 -28.03 -16.47
N PRO A 137 -13.30 -27.26 -15.50
CA PRO A 137 -13.60 -25.86 -15.72
C PRO A 137 -12.34 -24.99 -15.77
N GLY A 138 -11.24 -25.39 -15.11
CA GLY A 138 -9.95 -24.71 -15.21
C GLY A 138 -9.35 -24.80 -16.63
N CYS A 139 -9.31 -26.00 -17.21
CA CYS A 139 -8.90 -26.19 -18.60
C CYS A 139 -9.90 -25.55 -19.57
N GLY A 140 -11.21 -25.70 -19.31
CA GLY A 140 -12.26 -25.14 -20.15
C GLY A 140 -12.17 -23.62 -20.28
N ILE A 141 -12.00 -22.89 -19.17
CA ILE A 141 -11.90 -21.43 -19.23
C ILE A 141 -10.59 -20.94 -19.86
N LEU A 142 -9.45 -21.62 -19.60
CA LEU A 142 -8.17 -21.29 -20.27
C LEU A 142 -8.23 -21.51 -21.78
N LEU A 143 -8.81 -22.64 -22.21
CA LEU A 143 -9.02 -22.92 -23.63
C LEU A 143 -9.97 -21.91 -24.25
N LEU A 144 -11.06 -21.57 -23.57
CA LEU A 144 -12.01 -20.56 -24.08
C LEU A 144 -11.32 -19.21 -24.28
N PHE A 145 -10.51 -18.77 -23.32
CA PHE A 145 -9.72 -17.54 -23.43
C PHE A 145 -8.78 -17.56 -24.63
N SER A 146 -8.04 -18.66 -24.83
CA SER A 146 -7.13 -18.80 -25.96
C SER A 146 -7.87 -18.81 -27.30
N VAL A 147 -8.98 -19.57 -27.40
CA VAL A 147 -9.75 -19.70 -28.64
C VAL A 147 -10.43 -18.39 -29.00
N VAL A 148 -11.04 -17.69 -28.04
CA VAL A 148 -11.69 -16.39 -28.29
C VAL A 148 -10.67 -15.36 -28.75
N LEU A 149 -9.52 -15.28 -28.10
CA LEU A 149 -8.44 -14.36 -28.48
C LEU A 149 -7.92 -14.65 -29.90
N GLU A 150 -7.64 -15.92 -30.20
CA GLU A 150 -7.17 -16.33 -31.54
C GLU A 150 -8.24 -16.06 -32.62
N THR A 151 -9.52 -16.32 -32.30
CA THR A 151 -10.64 -16.09 -33.24
C THR A 151 -10.83 -14.62 -33.56
N HIS A 152 -10.64 -13.76 -32.57
CA HIS A 152 -10.74 -12.32 -32.73
C HIS A 152 -9.53 -11.76 -33.50
N ILE A 153 -8.31 -11.98 -32.99
CA ILE A 153 -7.09 -11.34 -33.53
C ILE A 153 -6.65 -11.97 -34.86
N ARG A 154 -6.65 -13.31 -34.96
CA ARG A 154 -6.07 -14.02 -36.11
C ARG A 154 -7.07 -14.22 -37.24
N PHE A 155 -8.31 -14.53 -36.91
CA PHE A 155 -9.33 -14.86 -37.92
C PHE A 155 -10.29 -13.70 -38.22
N GLY A 156 -10.31 -12.63 -37.41
CA GLY A 156 -11.19 -11.47 -37.61
C GLY A 156 -12.69 -11.82 -37.64
N SER A 157 -13.06 -13.02 -37.19
CA SER A 157 -14.38 -13.59 -37.40
C SER A 157 -15.36 -13.32 -36.26
N LEU A 158 -14.83 -12.88 -35.12
CA LEU A 158 -15.58 -12.53 -33.93
C LEU A 158 -15.48 -11.03 -33.71
N SER A 159 -16.62 -10.34 -33.61
CA SER A 159 -16.63 -8.92 -33.29
C SER A 159 -16.05 -8.67 -31.90
N THR A 160 -15.44 -7.50 -31.70
CA THR A 160 -14.90 -7.07 -30.39
C THR A 160 -15.95 -7.22 -29.28
N VAL A 161 -17.16 -6.74 -29.52
CA VAL A 161 -18.28 -6.85 -28.56
C VAL A 161 -18.62 -8.32 -28.27
N GLY A 162 -18.61 -9.18 -29.29
CA GLY A 162 -18.82 -10.62 -29.14
C GLY A 162 -17.75 -11.29 -28.27
N ALA A 163 -16.48 -10.95 -28.50
CA ALA A 163 -15.35 -11.47 -27.73
C ALA A 163 -15.46 -11.11 -26.23
N TYR A 164 -15.69 -9.83 -25.90
CA TYR A 164 -15.89 -9.40 -24.51
C TYR A 164 -17.09 -10.09 -23.87
N THR A 165 -18.20 -10.23 -24.60
CA THR A 165 -19.44 -10.83 -24.06
C THR A 165 -19.24 -12.30 -23.72
N ILE A 166 -18.60 -13.07 -24.60
CA ILE A 166 -18.32 -14.50 -24.37
C ILE A 166 -17.41 -14.67 -23.15
N ILE A 167 -16.33 -13.89 -23.07
CA ILE A 167 -15.38 -13.93 -21.94
C ILE A 167 -16.09 -13.53 -20.64
N PHE A 168 -16.90 -12.48 -20.66
CA PHE A 168 -17.65 -12.03 -19.49
C PHE A 168 -18.62 -13.09 -18.99
N ILE A 169 -19.45 -13.66 -19.86
CA ILE A 169 -20.45 -14.68 -19.49
C ILE A 169 -19.75 -15.92 -18.92
N ALA A 170 -18.72 -16.43 -19.60
CA ALA A 170 -18.00 -17.61 -19.13
C ALA A 170 -17.30 -17.37 -17.79
N SER A 171 -16.68 -16.21 -17.62
CA SER A 171 -16.00 -15.84 -16.38
C SER A 171 -16.98 -15.63 -15.24
N ALA A 172 -18.14 -15.01 -15.49
CA ALA A 172 -19.22 -14.87 -14.52
C ALA A 172 -19.78 -16.23 -14.09
N PHE A 173 -19.94 -17.18 -15.02
CA PHE A 173 -20.39 -18.53 -14.72
C PHE A 173 -19.37 -19.29 -13.85
N VAL A 174 -18.08 -19.26 -14.22
CA VAL A 174 -17.00 -19.88 -13.43
C VAL A 174 -16.88 -19.21 -12.06
N PHE A 175 -17.03 -17.88 -12.00
CA PHE A 175 -17.06 -17.13 -10.74
C PHE A 175 -18.22 -17.57 -9.84
N ALA A 176 -19.45 -17.62 -10.34
CA ALA A 176 -20.61 -18.06 -9.57
C ALA A 176 -20.44 -19.51 -9.06
N MET A 177 -19.97 -20.41 -9.92
CA MET A 177 -19.65 -21.79 -9.56
C MET A 177 -18.59 -21.84 -8.45
N SER A 178 -17.53 -21.05 -8.57
CA SER A 178 -16.44 -21.06 -7.61
C SER A 178 -16.81 -20.47 -6.24
N ILE A 179 -17.71 -19.49 -6.18
CA ILE A 179 -18.30 -19.02 -4.92
C ILE A 179 -19.17 -20.12 -4.30
N ARG A 180 -20.03 -20.77 -5.10
CA ARG A 180 -20.94 -21.83 -4.63
C ARG A 180 -20.19 -23.03 -4.03
N TYR A 181 -19.07 -23.42 -4.63
CA TYR A 181 -18.31 -24.61 -4.22
C TYR A 181 -17.01 -24.30 -3.45
N GLY A 182 -16.74 -23.03 -3.10
CA GLY A 182 -15.52 -22.63 -2.38
C GLY A 182 -14.22 -22.90 -3.14
N ALA A 183 -14.24 -22.84 -4.48
CA ALA A 183 -13.11 -23.22 -5.33
C ALA A 183 -12.19 -22.03 -5.64
N SER A 184 -11.30 -21.68 -4.72
CA SER A 184 -10.39 -20.52 -4.83
C SER A 184 -9.52 -20.51 -6.09
N PHE A 185 -9.04 -21.67 -6.53
CA PHE A 185 -8.21 -21.80 -7.73
C PHE A 185 -8.94 -21.30 -8.99
N LEU A 186 -10.23 -21.60 -9.12
CA LEU A 186 -11.02 -21.19 -10.29
C LEU A 186 -11.28 -19.69 -10.33
N ILE A 187 -11.49 -19.06 -9.16
CA ILE A 187 -11.60 -17.59 -9.06
C ILE A 187 -10.31 -16.92 -9.52
N CYS A 188 -9.17 -17.42 -9.03
CA CYS A 188 -7.84 -16.91 -9.40
C CYS A 188 -7.50 -17.09 -10.87
N LEU A 189 -8.20 -17.97 -11.58
CA LEU A 189 -7.97 -18.21 -12.99
C LEU A 189 -8.96 -17.42 -13.85
N ALA A 190 -10.24 -17.42 -13.48
CA ALA A 190 -11.30 -16.75 -14.23
C ALA A 190 -11.17 -15.22 -14.17
N VAL A 191 -11.05 -14.61 -12.98
CA VAL A 191 -11.07 -13.14 -12.85
C VAL A 191 -9.79 -12.51 -13.43
N PRO A 192 -8.57 -12.94 -13.03
CA PRO A 192 -7.33 -12.48 -13.66
C PRO A 192 -7.25 -12.78 -15.15
N GLY A 193 -7.59 -14.01 -15.55
CA GLY A 193 -7.49 -14.43 -16.95
C GLY A 193 -8.44 -13.62 -17.84
N ALA A 194 -9.69 -13.41 -17.44
CA ALA A 194 -10.63 -12.60 -18.19
C ALA A 194 -10.13 -11.18 -18.41
N ALA A 195 -9.56 -10.59 -17.36
CA ALA A 195 -9.08 -9.22 -17.39
C ALA A 195 -7.77 -9.06 -18.21
N THR A 196 -6.87 -10.05 -18.16
CA THR A 196 -5.69 -10.09 -19.04
C THR A 196 -6.07 -10.27 -20.51
N ILE A 197 -7.01 -11.16 -20.81
CA ILE A 197 -7.47 -11.39 -22.20
C ILE A 197 -8.23 -10.16 -22.71
N ALA A 198 -9.06 -9.54 -21.88
CA ALA A 198 -9.73 -8.28 -22.19
C ALA A 198 -8.72 -7.19 -22.61
N MET A 199 -7.57 -7.09 -21.95
CA MET A 199 -6.50 -6.16 -22.35
C MET A 199 -5.81 -6.54 -23.66
N ALA A 200 -5.85 -7.82 -24.07
CA ALA A 200 -5.20 -8.31 -25.27
C ALA A 200 -6.06 -8.22 -26.54
N ILE A 201 -7.40 -8.32 -26.42
CA ILE A 201 -8.34 -8.36 -27.56
C ILE A 201 -8.11 -7.19 -28.53
N ASP A 202 -8.05 -5.97 -27.99
CA ASP A 202 -7.96 -4.76 -28.81
C ASP A 202 -6.58 -4.10 -28.72
N PHE A 203 -5.52 -4.80 -28.31
CA PHE A 203 -4.17 -4.22 -28.32
C PHE A 203 -3.67 -4.09 -29.78
N PRO A 204 -3.15 -2.93 -30.23
CA PRO A 204 -2.71 -1.77 -29.45
C PRO A 204 -3.76 -0.66 -29.24
N ASP A 205 -4.95 -0.74 -29.83
CA ASP A 205 -6.03 0.27 -29.81
C ASP A 205 -7.26 -0.12 -28.97
N PRO A 206 -7.12 -0.24 -27.63
CA PRO A 206 -8.21 -0.72 -26.80
C PRO A 206 -9.39 0.23 -26.74
N VAL A 207 -10.60 -0.33 -26.76
CA VAL A 207 -11.83 0.38 -26.42
C VAL A 207 -11.87 0.56 -24.90
N TYR A 208 -11.13 1.57 -24.42
CA TYR A 208 -10.88 1.81 -23.00
C TYR A 208 -12.13 1.82 -22.11
N PRO A 209 -13.28 2.40 -22.51
CA PRO A 209 -14.48 2.36 -21.67
C PRO A 209 -14.99 0.93 -21.42
N VAL A 210 -14.99 0.06 -22.44
CA VAL A 210 -15.44 -1.33 -22.32
C VAL A 210 -14.49 -2.11 -21.42
N LEU A 211 -13.18 -1.97 -21.65
CA LEU A 211 -12.15 -2.57 -20.81
C LEU A 211 -12.26 -2.08 -19.35
N GLY A 212 -12.53 -0.79 -19.13
CA GLY A 212 -12.78 -0.20 -17.83
C GLY A 212 -13.97 -0.84 -17.10
N VAL A 213 -15.10 -1.08 -17.79
CA VAL A 213 -16.26 -1.80 -17.22
C VAL A 213 -15.89 -3.24 -16.84
N VAL A 214 -15.14 -3.95 -17.69
CA VAL A 214 -14.69 -5.32 -17.39
C VAL A 214 -13.78 -5.34 -16.16
N LEU A 215 -12.86 -4.39 -16.02
CA LEU A 215 -11.99 -4.28 -14.85
C LEU A 215 -12.73 -3.85 -13.58
N LEU A 216 -13.73 -2.98 -13.71
CA LEU A 216 -14.57 -2.56 -12.60
C LEU A 216 -15.40 -3.73 -12.08
N THR A 217 -15.99 -4.53 -12.98
CA THR A 217 -16.75 -5.74 -12.61
C THR A 217 -15.83 -6.81 -12.00
N ALA A 218 -14.63 -7.00 -12.53
CA ALA A 218 -13.61 -7.86 -11.92
C ALA A 218 -13.24 -7.41 -10.50
N THR A 219 -13.12 -6.09 -10.28
CA THR A 219 -12.86 -5.49 -8.97
C THR A 219 -14.00 -5.77 -7.99
N ILE A 220 -15.26 -5.55 -8.40
CA ILE A 220 -16.45 -5.87 -7.59
C ILE A 220 -16.48 -7.37 -7.24
N ALA A 221 -16.20 -8.24 -8.22
CA ALA A 221 -16.12 -9.68 -8.03
C ALA A 221 -15.02 -10.07 -7.02
N ALA A 222 -13.87 -9.39 -7.04
CA ALA A 222 -12.79 -9.62 -6.08
C ALA A 222 -13.18 -9.23 -4.64
N PHE A 223 -13.90 -8.11 -4.46
CA PHE A 223 -14.46 -7.75 -3.15
C PHE A 223 -15.50 -8.75 -2.67
N TYR A 224 -16.36 -9.23 -3.56
CA TYR A 224 -17.35 -10.24 -3.24
C TYR A 224 -16.71 -11.57 -2.83
N ALA A 225 -15.69 -12.03 -3.58
CA ALA A 225 -14.93 -13.25 -3.26
C ALA A 225 -14.18 -13.15 -1.93
N PHE A 226 -13.67 -11.96 -1.58
CA PHE A 226 -13.08 -11.71 -0.28
C PHE A 226 -14.10 -11.83 0.85
N LYS A 227 -15.31 -11.26 0.67
CA LYS A 227 -16.38 -11.36 1.67
C LYS A 227 -16.80 -12.80 1.95
N HIS A 228 -16.77 -13.66 0.94
CA HIS A 228 -17.03 -15.11 1.08
C HIS A 228 -15.81 -15.92 1.53
N MET A 229 -14.70 -15.26 1.91
CA MET A 229 -13.44 -15.88 2.36
C MET A 229 -12.83 -16.89 1.37
N VAL A 230 -13.18 -16.82 0.09
CA VAL A 230 -12.71 -17.78 -0.91
C VAL A 230 -11.29 -17.45 -1.37
N CYS A 231 -11.00 -16.17 -1.64
CA CYS A 231 -9.66 -15.73 -2.03
C CYS A 231 -9.33 -14.32 -1.52
N ARG A 232 -8.33 -14.21 -0.65
CA ARG A 232 -7.90 -12.92 -0.08
C ARG A 232 -7.08 -12.08 -1.05
N ASN A 233 -6.24 -12.72 -1.85
CA ASN A 233 -5.23 -12.04 -2.68
C ASN A 233 -5.81 -11.50 -3.99
N LEU A 234 -7.02 -11.92 -4.38
CA LEU A 234 -7.62 -11.50 -5.64
C LEU A 234 -7.78 -9.98 -5.75
N ARG A 235 -8.09 -9.31 -4.64
CA ARG A 235 -8.26 -7.84 -4.59
C ARG A 235 -6.98 -7.09 -4.89
N TRP A 236 -5.83 -7.61 -4.44
CA TRP A 236 -4.52 -7.04 -4.79
C TRP A 236 -4.25 -7.18 -6.28
N PHE A 237 -4.54 -8.36 -6.85
CA PHE A 237 -4.35 -8.60 -8.26
C PHE A 237 -5.19 -7.65 -9.12
N THR A 238 -6.50 -7.54 -8.82
CA THR A 238 -7.39 -6.64 -9.57
C THR A 238 -7.02 -5.16 -9.39
N LEU A 239 -6.50 -4.77 -8.23
CA LEU A 239 -5.99 -3.41 -8.01
C LEU A 239 -4.76 -3.13 -8.89
N VAL A 240 -3.78 -4.03 -8.91
CA VAL A 240 -2.58 -3.89 -9.77
C VAL A 240 -2.97 -3.79 -11.24
N LEU A 241 -3.90 -4.63 -11.68
CA LEU A 241 -4.40 -4.61 -13.05
C LEU A 241 -5.13 -3.30 -13.39
N SER A 242 -5.92 -2.78 -12.45
CA SER A 242 -6.60 -1.49 -12.61
C SER A 242 -5.59 -0.34 -12.70
N VAL A 243 -4.54 -0.35 -11.87
CA VAL A 243 -3.44 0.63 -11.95
C VAL A 243 -2.75 0.56 -13.31
N PHE A 244 -2.43 -0.64 -13.79
CA PHE A 244 -1.81 -0.83 -15.10
C PHE A 244 -2.71 -0.30 -16.24
N PHE A 245 -4.00 -0.59 -16.19
CA PHE A 245 -4.99 -0.04 -17.12
C PHE A 245 -4.99 1.48 -17.14
N TRP A 246 -5.04 2.14 -15.98
CA TRP A 246 -5.00 3.60 -15.89
C TRP A 246 -3.69 4.18 -16.44
N LEU A 247 -2.55 3.55 -16.12
CA LEU A 247 -1.25 3.94 -16.67
C LEU A 247 -1.21 3.84 -18.20
N LEU A 248 -1.75 2.76 -18.76
CA LEU A 248 -1.82 2.59 -20.21
C LEU A 248 -2.74 3.62 -20.88
N TRP A 249 -3.92 3.88 -20.31
CA TRP A 249 -4.85 4.86 -20.88
C TRP A 249 -4.26 6.27 -20.86
N VAL A 250 -3.72 6.70 -19.71
CA VAL A 250 -3.09 8.03 -19.59
C VAL A 250 -1.85 8.16 -20.47
N SER A 251 -0.98 7.15 -20.49
CA SER A 251 0.24 7.17 -21.30
C SER A 251 -0.09 7.35 -22.79
N LYS A 252 -1.10 6.64 -23.28
CA LYS A 252 -1.53 6.74 -24.68
C LYS A 252 -2.15 8.09 -25.00
N MET A 253 -3.01 8.61 -24.12
CA MET A 253 -3.59 9.95 -24.26
C MET A 253 -2.51 11.04 -24.29
N ASN A 254 -1.47 10.93 -23.47
CA ASN A 254 -0.38 11.89 -23.44
C ASN A 254 0.53 11.81 -24.68
N THR A 255 0.80 10.60 -25.16
CA THR A 255 1.65 10.36 -26.35
C THR A 255 0.99 10.91 -27.61
N ILE A 256 -0.30 10.62 -27.83
CA ILE A 256 -1.02 11.05 -29.05
C ILE A 256 -1.20 12.57 -29.07
N TYR A 257 -1.50 13.18 -27.93
CA TYR A 257 -1.55 14.63 -27.80
C TYR A 257 -0.21 15.28 -28.20
N SER A 258 0.90 14.70 -27.77
CA SER A 258 2.25 15.19 -28.11
C SER A 258 2.60 15.05 -29.59
N CYS A 259 2.01 14.07 -30.29
CA CYS A 259 2.23 13.83 -31.72
C CYS A 259 1.24 14.59 -32.64
N ALA A 260 0.28 15.35 -32.10
CA ALA A 260 -0.74 16.09 -32.85
C ALA A 260 -1.51 15.26 -33.90
N GLU A 261 -1.74 13.97 -33.61
CA GLU A 261 -2.44 13.07 -34.54
C GLU A 261 -3.97 13.22 -34.49
N PRO A 262 -4.67 13.08 -35.63
CA PRO A 262 -6.13 13.27 -35.73
C PRO A 262 -6.98 12.16 -35.08
N SER A 263 -6.40 11.15 -34.43
CA SER A 263 -7.10 10.01 -33.80
C SER A 263 -7.75 10.33 -32.44
N MET A 264 -8.06 11.60 -32.19
CA MET A 264 -8.51 12.13 -30.89
C MET A 264 -9.81 11.51 -30.35
N GLU A 265 -10.74 11.11 -31.23
CA GLU A 265 -12.01 10.49 -30.81
C GLU A 265 -11.84 9.07 -30.27
N GLY A 266 -10.82 8.33 -30.74
CA GLY A 266 -10.56 6.94 -30.35
C GLY A 266 -10.02 6.77 -28.92
N MET A 267 -9.70 7.87 -28.23
CA MET A 267 -9.17 7.84 -26.86
C MET A 267 -10.23 8.04 -25.78
N TYR A 268 -11.48 8.29 -26.18
CA TYR A 268 -12.66 8.40 -25.30
C TYR A 268 -12.46 9.34 -24.08
N PRO A 269 -12.00 10.60 -24.27
CA PRO A 269 -11.66 11.51 -23.18
C PRO A 269 -12.87 11.84 -22.28
N THR A 270 -14.09 11.81 -22.82
CA THR A 270 -15.35 12.01 -22.07
C THR A 270 -15.65 10.89 -21.08
N TRP A 271 -15.21 9.67 -21.37
CA TRP A 271 -15.41 8.50 -20.51
C TRP A 271 -14.39 8.39 -19.38
N LEU A 272 -13.24 9.06 -19.51
CA LEU A 272 -12.15 8.99 -18.53
C LEU A 272 -12.62 9.37 -17.12
N PHE A 273 -13.24 10.54 -16.96
CA PHE A 273 -13.73 11.02 -15.66
C PHE A 273 -14.87 10.17 -15.11
N THR A 274 -15.78 9.74 -16.00
CA THR A 274 -16.88 8.85 -15.64
C THR A 274 -16.33 7.55 -15.04
N MET A 275 -15.35 6.92 -15.70
CA MET A 275 -14.74 5.69 -15.20
C MET A 275 -13.94 5.92 -13.92
N LEU A 276 -13.16 7.02 -13.81
CA LEU A 276 -12.44 7.36 -12.57
C LEU A 276 -13.40 7.47 -11.39
N PHE A 277 -14.52 8.17 -11.58
CA PHE A 277 -15.52 8.36 -10.54
C PHE A 277 -16.20 7.04 -10.15
N LEU A 278 -16.48 6.16 -11.11
CA LEU A 278 -17.03 4.82 -10.84
C LEU A 278 -16.06 3.95 -10.04
N PHE A 279 -14.78 3.88 -10.43
CA PHE A 279 -13.75 3.15 -9.69
C PHE A 279 -13.59 3.70 -8.27
N TRP A 280 -13.46 5.03 -8.14
CA TRP A 280 -13.37 5.70 -6.85
C TRP A 280 -14.59 5.40 -5.97
N GLY A 281 -15.80 5.53 -6.52
CA GLY A 281 -17.05 5.26 -5.83
C GLY A 281 -17.14 3.81 -5.33
N VAL A 282 -16.77 2.83 -6.14
CA VAL A 282 -16.73 1.41 -5.73
C VAL A 282 -15.69 1.18 -4.63
N TYR A 283 -14.49 1.74 -4.73
CA TYR A 283 -13.47 1.61 -3.70
C TYR A 283 -13.86 2.27 -2.37
N VAL A 284 -14.41 3.48 -2.41
CA VAL A 284 -14.89 4.16 -1.20
C VAL A 284 -16.08 3.41 -0.60
N ALA A 285 -17.08 3.05 -1.40
CA ALA A 285 -18.26 2.36 -0.91
C ALA A 285 -17.92 1.00 -0.27
N THR A 286 -17.00 0.23 -0.87
CA THR A 286 -16.57 -1.06 -0.29
C THR A 286 -15.88 -0.88 1.05
N VAL A 287 -15.01 0.13 1.21
CA VAL A 287 -14.35 0.42 2.49
C VAL A 287 -15.37 0.91 3.53
N VAL A 288 -16.27 1.84 3.17
CA VAL A 288 -17.33 2.32 4.07
C VAL A 288 -18.21 1.18 4.55
N LEU A 289 -18.66 0.31 3.64
CA LEU A 289 -19.50 -0.84 4.00
C LEU A 289 -18.78 -1.82 4.93
N ASN A 290 -17.48 -2.03 4.75
CA ASN A 290 -16.68 -2.89 5.63
C ASN A 290 -16.50 -2.26 7.03
N VAL A 291 -16.28 -0.95 7.10
CA VAL A 291 -16.21 -0.21 8.37
C VAL A 291 -17.55 -0.29 9.12
N LEU A 292 -18.67 -0.03 8.43
CA LEU A 292 -20.01 0.00 9.03
C LEU A 292 -20.48 -1.37 9.53
N ARG A 293 -20.16 -2.45 8.79
CA ARG A 293 -20.53 -3.82 9.21
C ARG A 293 -19.75 -4.33 10.41
N LYS A 294 -18.74 -3.57 10.89
CA LYS A 294 -17.78 -4.01 11.92
C LYS A 294 -17.10 -5.33 11.56
N ASP A 295 -17.06 -5.65 10.25
CA ASP A 295 -16.51 -6.91 9.76
C ASP A 295 -14.98 -6.94 9.99
N VAL A 296 -14.51 -8.16 10.22
CA VAL A 296 -13.17 -8.57 10.65
C VAL A 296 -12.03 -7.72 10.09
N GLN A 297 -11.17 -7.21 10.99
CA GLN A 297 -9.84 -6.61 10.76
C GLN A 297 -9.72 -5.79 9.47
N LEU A 298 -9.96 -4.48 9.55
CA LEU A 298 -9.48 -3.52 8.55
C LEU A 298 -7.99 -3.80 8.32
N GLY A 299 -7.71 -4.50 7.23
CA GLY A 299 -6.39 -4.95 6.90
C GLY A 299 -5.60 -3.80 6.29
N PHE A 300 -4.34 -4.09 6.00
CA PHE A 300 -3.47 -3.17 5.29
C PHE A 300 -4.06 -2.71 3.95
N PHE A 301 -4.77 -3.60 3.24
CA PHE A 301 -5.41 -3.29 1.96
C PHE A 301 -6.51 -2.21 2.10
N GLU A 302 -7.43 -2.40 3.03
CA GLU A 302 -8.54 -1.47 3.28
C GLU A 302 -8.03 -0.12 3.75
N SER A 303 -6.92 -0.10 4.51
CA SER A 303 -6.31 1.14 4.99
C SER A 303 -5.61 1.95 3.89
N LEU A 304 -5.13 1.32 2.83
CA LEU A 304 -4.44 2.00 1.73
C LEU A 304 -5.34 2.35 0.56
N LEU A 305 -6.41 1.57 0.35
CA LEU A 305 -7.20 1.63 -0.86
C LEU A 305 -7.80 3.02 -1.14
N PRO A 306 -8.44 3.73 -0.18
CA PRO A 306 -8.95 5.06 -0.43
C PRO A 306 -7.84 6.05 -0.82
N THR A 307 -6.70 6.02 -0.12
CA THR A 307 -5.55 6.88 -0.41
C THR A 307 -4.97 6.61 -1.80
N LEU A 308 -4.76 5.34 -2.15
CA LEU A 308 -4.26 4.96 -3.48
C LEU A 308 -5.24 5.35 -4.59
N SER A 309 -6.54 5.12 -4.38
CA SER A 309 -7.57 5.48 -5.36
C SER A 309 -7.66 6.99 -5.56
N ALA A 310 -7.58 7.76 -4.46
CA ALA A 310 -7.66 9.21 -4.48
C ALA A 310 -6.42 9.84 -5.11
N ALA A 311 -5.21 9.43 -4.69
CA ALA A 311 -3.95 9.91 -5.24
C ALA A 311 -3.78 9.50 -6.72
N GLY A 312 -4.17 8.27 -7.06
CA GLY A 312 -4.16 7.79 -8.45
C GLY A 312 -5.13 8.58 -9.32
N ALA A 313 -6.37 8.80 -8.87
CA ALA A 313 -7.35 9.60 -9.60
C ALA A 313 -6.91 11.06 -9.75
N PHE A 314 -6.29 11.66 -8.73
CA PHE A 314 -5.68 12.97 -8.82
C PHE A 314 -4.60 13.01 -9.91
N TRP A 315 -3.68 12.04 -9.91
CA TRP A 315 -2.59 11.98 -10.89
C TRP A 315 -3.10 11.84 -12.32
N VAL A 316 -4.04 10.91 -12.55
CA VAL A 316 -4.69 10.73 -13.87
C VAL A 316 -5.41 12.02 -14.28
N GLY A 317 -6.22 12.58 -13.39
CA GLY A 317 -7.04 13.73 -13.70
C GLY A 317 -6.27 15.05 -13.77
N HIS A 318 -5.02 15.13 -13.29
CA HIS A 318 -4.19 16.34 -13.48
C HIS A 318 -3.37 16.28 -14.77
N THR A 319 -2.94 15.07 -15.17
CA THR A 319 -2.12 14.85 -16.36
C THR A 319 -2.91 14.97 -17.66
N VAL A 320 -4.17 14.50 -17.70
CA VAL A 320 -4.95 14.48 -18.94
C VAL A 320 -5.62 15.83 -19.29
N PRO A 321 -6.31 16.54 -18.38
CA PRO A 321 -6.98 17.81 -18.70
C PRO A 321 -6.10 18.97 -19.08
N THR A 322 -4.91 19.05 -18.48
CA THR A 322 -3.91 20.05 -18.86
C THR A 322 -3.56 19.95 -20.34
N ALA A 323 -3.52 18.73 -20.89
CA ALA A 323 -3.31 18.48 -22.31
C ALA A 323 -4.62 18.62 -23.13
N TRP A 324 -5.72 18.01 -22.70
CA TRP A 324 -6.89 17.81 -23.57
C TRP A 324 -8.03 18.82 -23.40
N PHE A 325 -8.19 19.42 -22.21
CA PHE A 325 -9.37 20.21 -21.84
C PHE A 325 -9.05 21.68 -21.53
N GLY A 326 -7.77 22.08 -21.57
CA GLY A 326 -7.34 23.46 -21.38
C GLY A 326 -7.48 23.93 -19.93
N ASP A 327 -8.63 24.51 -19.55
CA ASP A 327 -8.83 25.07 -18.22
C ASP A 327 -8.97 23.95 -17.16
N VAL A 328 -8.02 23.90 -16.22
CA VAL A 328 -7.91 22.87 -15.18
C VAL A 328 -8.72 23.24 -13.92
N ARG A 329 -9.23 24.48 -13.82
CA ARG A 329 -9.85 25.00 -12.60
C ARG A 329 -11.06 24.21 -12.13
N TRP A 330 -11.88 23.69 -13.05
CA TRP A 330 -13.04 22.86 -12.72
C TRP A 330 -12.62 21.52 -12.08
N PHE A 331 -11.49 20.96 -12.52
CA PHE A 331 -10.93 19.74 -11.99
C PHE A 331 -10.34 19.99 -10.60
N ASP A 332 -9.57 21.07 -10.44
CA ASP A 332 -9.05 21.51 -9.14
C ASP A 332 -10.18 21.67 -8.11
N LEU A 333 -11.29 22.32 -8.49
CA LEU A 333 -12.48 22.46 -7.63
C LEU A 333 -13.09 21.10 -7.26
N THR A 334 -13.20 20.21 -8.24
CA THR A 334 -13.79 18.88 -8.05
C THR A 334 -12.95 18.05 -7.07
N ILE A 335 -11.62 18.09 -7.16
CA ILE A 335 -10.79 17.36 -6.20
C ILE A 335 -10.85 18.00 -4.82
N VAL A 336 -10.92 19.33 -4.69
CA VAL A 336 -11.12 19.97 -3.38
C VAL A 336 -12.43 19.49 -2.74
N ILE A 337 -13.50 19.35 -3.52
CA ILE A 337 -14.77 18.75 -3.05
C ILE A 337 -14.58 17.29 -2.64
N ILE A 338 -13.81 16.49 -3.40
CA ILE A 338 -13.53 15.10 -3.06
C ILE A 338 -12.66 15.00 -1.78
N ALA A 339 -11.64 15.84 -1.64
CA ALA A 339 -10.75 15.88 -0.48
C ALA A 339 -11.52 16.23 0.80
N THR A 340 -12.35 17.28 0.73
CA THR A 340 -13.26 17.66 1.81
C THR A 340 -14.29 16.57 2.08
N GLY A 341 -14.80 15.89 1.04
CA GLY A 341 -15.68 14.73 1.15
C GLY A 341 -15.06 13.57 1.95
N HIS A 342 -13.78 13.25 1.73
CA HIS A 342 -13.08 12.22 2.53
C HIS A 342 -12.96 12.63 4.00
N LEU A 343 -12.64 13.89 4.28
CA LEU A 343 -12.55 14.38 5.65
C LEU A 343 -13.92 14.44 6.34
N ALA A 344 -14.97 14.85 5.62
CA ALA A 344 -16.35 14.84 6.11
C ALA A 344 -16.81 13.41 6.42
N LEU A 345 -16.46 12.45 5.56
CA LEU A 345 -16.74 11.04 5.79
C LEU A 345 -15.98 10.51 7.00
N ALA A 346 -14.71 10.90 7.18
CA ALA A 346 -13.94 10.57 8.37
C ALA A 346 -14.58 11.12 9.65
N TRP A 347 -15.03 12.38 9.61
CA TRP A 347 -15.73 13.04 10.70
C TRP A 347 -17.05 12.32 11.04
N TRP A 348 -17.84 11.98 10.02
CA TRP A 348 -19.10 11.24 10.17
C TRP A 348 -18.87 9.85 10.78
N LEU A 349 -17.88 9.10 10.30
CA LEU A 349 -17.51 7.79 10.85
C LEU A 349 -17.02 7.90 12.30
N ALA A 350 -16.26 8.94 12.63
CA ALA A 350 -15.85 9.22 14.00
C ALA A 350 -17.05 9.53 14.92
N GLY A 351 -18.07 10.21 14.40
CA GLY A 351 -19.32 10.46 15.12
C GLY A 351 -20.19 9.20 15.32
N HIS A 352 -20.11 8.24 14.39
CA HIS A 352 -20.88 6.99 14.44
C HIS A 352 -20.30 6.00 15.46
N ASP A 353 -18.97 5.90 15.59
CA ASP A 353 -18.28 5.07 16.58
C ASP A 353 -17.55 5.94 17.61
N ARG A 354 -18.28 6.48 18.60
CA ARG A 354 -17.77 7.47 19.56
C ARG A 354 -16.65 6.97 20.47
N GLU A 355 -16.47 5.66 20.62
CA GLU A 355 -15.46 5.12 21.53
C GLU A 355 -14.07 5.08 20.89
N ARG A 356 -13.97 4.80 19.58
CA ARG A 356 -12.67 4.55 18.90
C ARG A 356 -12.56 5.15 17.51
N ALA A 357 -13.64 5.75 17.00
CA ALA A 357 -13.73 6.30 15.65
C ALA A 357 -13.18 5.32 14.58
N ARG A 358 -13.61 4.05 14.60
CA ARG A 358 -13.05 3.02 13.71
C ARG A 358 -13.18 3.42 12.24
N GLY A 359 -12.10 3.22 11.48
CA GLY A 359 -12.05 3.51 10.05
C GLY A 359 -11.92 5.00 9.69
N SER A 360 -12.05 5.94 10.64
CA SER A 360 -11.89 7.37 10.33
C SER A 360 -10.48 7.70 9.85
N ASN A 361 -9.45 7.06 10.42
CA ASN A 361 -8.05 7.25 10.03
C ASN A 361 -7.77 6.94 8.55
N ILE A 362 -8.48 5.97 7.96
CA ILE A 362 -8.32 5.59 6.55
C ILE A 362 -8.70 6.77 5.66
N PHE A 363 -9.84 7.41 5.97
CA PHE A 363 -10.34 8.55 5.21
C PHE A 363 -9.60 9.84 5.55
N VAL A 364 -9.11 10.01 6.80
CA VAL A 364 -8.20 11.11 7.14
C VAL A 364 -6.91 11.03 6.34
N LEU A 365 -6.31 9.84 6.19
CA LEU A 365 -5.09 9.67 5.40
C LEU A 365 -5.33 10.01 3.92
N ALA A 366 -6.42 9.51 3.33
CA ALA A 366 -6.79 9.82 1.96
C ALA A 366 -7.05 11.33 1.77
N GLY A 367 -7.82 11.94 2.67
CA GLY A 367 -8.12 13.38 2.66
C GLY A 367 -6.87 14.25 2.83
N ALA A 368 -5.97 13.89 3.77
CA ALA A 368 -4.71 14.60 3.97
C ALA A 368 -3.80 14.50 2.74
N CYS A 369 -3.70 13.33 2.12
CA CYS A 369 -2.95 13.14 0.88
C CYS A 369 -3.52 14.00 -0.26
N LEU A 370 -4.85 14.03 -0.41
CA LEU A 370 -5.49 14.90 -1.40
C LEU A 370 -5.31 16.39 -1.09
N ILE A 371 -5.37 16.83 0.18
CA ILE A 371 -5.10 18.22 0.54
C ILE A 371 -3.69 18.61 0.11
N VAL A 372 -2.69 17.78 0.39
CA VAL A 372 -1.30 18.01 -0.02
C VAL A 372 -1.21 18.18 -1.53
N LEU A 373 -1.82 17.26 -2.29
CA LEU A 373 -1.78 17.30 -3.76
C LEU A 373 -2.54 18.51 -4.35
N THR A 374 -3.75 18.79 -3.87
CA THR A 374 -4.63 19.85 -4.39
C THR A 374 -4.20 21.26 -4.03
N SER A 375 -3.80 21.50 -2.78
CA SER A 375 -3.39 22.84 -2.36
C SER A 375 -2.13 23.30 -3.11
N ALA A 376 -1.24 22.38 -3.46
CA ALA A 376 -0.08 22.67 -4.31
C ALA A 376 -0.49 23.15 -5.72
N THR A 377 -1.51 22.54 -6.34
CA THR A 377 -1.99 22.95 -7.68
C THR A 377 -2.83 24.22 -7.67
N VAL A 378 -3.64 24.42 -6.63
CA VAL A 378 -4.55 25.56 -6.50
C VAL A 378 -3.79 26.85 -6.13
N ILE A 379 -2.95 26.80 -5.08
CA ILE A 379 -2.29 28.00 -4.54
C ILE A 379 -1.07 28.38 -5.39
N ARG A 380 -0.42 27.39 -6.04
CA ARG A 380 0.76 27.57 -6.92
C ARG A 380 1.97 28.28 -6.29
N ASN A 381 1.94 28.51 -4.99
CA ASN A 381 3.04 29.08 -4.22
C ASN A 381 3.29 28.21 -3.00
N ILE A 382 4.38 27.44 -3.05
CA ILE A 382 4.70 26.47 -2.01
C ILE A 382 4.92 27.13 -0.64
N GLY A 383 5.46 28.35 -0.59
CA GLY A 383 5.66 29.10 0.66
C GLY A 383 4.35 29.39 1.40
N LEU A 384 3.24 29.55 0.68
CA LEU A 384 1.91 29.75 1.30
C LEU A 384 1.19 28.44 1.62
N VAL A 385 1.51 27.37 0.89
CA VAL A 385 0.90 26.04 1.06
C VAL A 385 1.41 25.35 2.33
N LEU A 386 2.70 25.46 2.62
CA LEU A 386 3.32 24.76 3.76
C LEU A 386 2.72 25.14 5.14
N PRO A 387 2.43 26.42 5.45
CA PRO A 387 1.68 26.79 6.64
C PRO A 387 0.34 26.06 6.78
N VAL A 388 -0.40 25.91 5.67
CA VAL A 388 -1.71 25.23 5.65
C VAL A 388 -1.55 23.75 6.00
N TRP A 389 -0.53 23.08 5.47
CA TRP A 389 -0.26 21.68 5.79
C TRP A 389 0.15 21.49 7.24
N SER A 390 1.01 22.37 7.75
CA SER A 390 1.48 22.29 9.13
C SER A 390 0.36 22.59 10.13
N ALA A 391 -0.48 23.60 9.85
CA ALA A 391 -1.69 23.86 10.64
C ALA A 391 -2.66 22.67 10.60
N SER A 392 -2.85 22.06 9.42
CA SER A 392 -3.69 20.86 9.27
C SER A 392 -3.14 19.68 10.08
N ALA A 393 -1.82 19.49 10.13
CA ALA A 393 -1.19 18.48 10.97
C ALA A 393 -1.48 18.70 12.45
N CYS A 394 -1.36 19.94 12.95
CA CYS A 394 -1.78 20.28 14.33
C CYS A 394 -3.25 19.96 14.60
N VAL A 395 -4.15 20.35 13.68
CA VAL A 395 -5.59 20.07 13.82
C VAL A 395 -5.84 18.56 13.89
N LEU A 396 -5.19 17.76 13.04
CA LEU A 396 -5.30 16.30 13.08
C LEU A 396 -4.78 15.72 14.39
N ALA A 397 -3.69 16.26 14.96
CA ALA A 397 -3.21 15.84 16.28
C ALA A 397 -4.27 16.12 17.37
N LEU A 398 -4.87 17.32 17.38
CA LEU A 398 -5.95 17.65 18.32
C LEU A 398 -7.17 16.72 18.15
N LEU A 399 -7.54 16.42 16.91
CA LEU A 399 -8.63 15.50 16.60
C LEU A 399 -8.31 14.06 17.01
N SER A 400 -7.05 13.62 16.94
CA SER A 400 -6.67 12.26 17.32
C SER A 400 -6.96 11.98 18.79
N ALA A 401 -6.70 12.95 19.68
CA ALA A 401 -7.07 12.82 21.10
C ALA A 401 -8.59 12.86 21.28
N ARG A 402 -9.29 13.79 20.62
CA ARG A 402 -10.74 13.91 20.73
C ARG A 402 -11.47 12.64 20.28
N TRP A 403 -10.94 11.94 19.28
CA TRP A 403 -11.52 10.72 18.72
C TRP A 403 -10.94 9.43 19.31
N HIS A 404 -9.99 9.53 20.24
CA HIS A 404 -9.23 8.39 20.75
C HIS A 404 -8.69 7.47 19.62
N ASN A 405 -8.29 8.07 18.50
CA ASN A 405 -7.83 7.35 17.32
C ASN A 405 -6.36 7.68 17.02
N GLU A 406 -5.48 6.82 17.50
CA GLU A 406 -4.03 6.99 17.35
C GLU A 406 -3.55 6.83 15.89
N GLY A 407 -4.38 6.27 14.99
CA GLY A 407 -4.08 6.26 13.56
C GLY A 407 -4.06 7.67 12.97
N VAL A 408 -4.97 8.54 13.43
CA VAL A 408 -5.02 9.96 13.02
C VAL A 408 -3.78 10.71 13.51
N ARG A 409 -3.27 10.35 14.69
CA ARG A 409 -2.01 10.90 15.23
C ARG A 409 -0.83 10.59 14.31
N ILE A 410 -0.71 9.34 13.84
CA ILE A 410 0.35 8.96 12.89
C ILE A 410 0.22 9.74 11.60
N THR A 411 -1.00 9.89 11.05
CA THR A 411 -1.23 10.73 9.88
C THR A 411 -0.81 12.18 10.12
N SER A 412 -1.04 12.73 11.31
CA SER A 412 -0.60 14.07 11.67
C SER A 412 0.93 14.22 11.66
N TYR A 413 1.67 13.21 12.13
CA TYR A 413 3.13 13.22 12.12
C TYR A 413 3.67 13.11 10.70
N LEU A 414 3.08 12.21 9.90
CA LEU A 414 3.42 12.05 8.49
C LEU A 414 3.18 13.34 7.71
N LEU A 415 2.05 14.02 7.94
CA LEU A 415 1.74 15.28 7.27
C LEU A 415 2.75 16.39 7.62
N GLN A 416 3.14 16.49 8.89
CA GLN A 416 4.17 17.44 9.33
C GLN A 416 5.54 17.12 8.71
N LEU A 417 5.91 15.84 8.66
CA LEU A 417 7.14 15.38 8.01
C LEU A 417 7.11 15.66 6.50
N THR A 418 5.99 15.40 5.83
CA THR A 418 5.80 15.71 4.41
C THR A 418 5.95 17.21 4.14
N ALA A 419 5.35 18.07 4.98
CA ALA A 419 5.52 19.51 4.85
C ALA A 419 7.00 19.92 4.97
N CYS A 420 7.74 19.35 5.94
CA CYS A 420 9.16 19.63 6.08
C CYS A 420 9.98 19.16 4.87
N ILE A 421 9.75 17.93 4.39
CA ILE A 421 10.46 17.37 3.23
C ILE A 421 10.20 18.22 1.98
N VAL A 422 8.95 18.58 1.72
CA VAL A 422 8.59 19.42 0.57
C VAL A 422 9.19 20.82 0.71
N ALA A 423 9.27 21.37 1.92
CA ALA A 423 9.93 22.65 2.16
C ALA A 423 11.41 22.61 1.75
N ILE A 424 12.11 21.53 2.08
CA ILE A 424 13.51 21.29 1.66
C ILE A 424 13.60 21.12 0.14
N MET A 425 12.82 20.19 -0.42
CA MET A 425 12.89 19.83 -1.84
C MET A 425 12.50 20.97 -2.78
N SER A 426 11.57 21.82 -2.37
CA SER A 426 11.13 22.98 -3.16
C SER A 426 12.12 24.14 -3.16
N GLY A 427 13.19 24.07 -2.36
CA GLY A 427 14.09 25.20 -2.14
C GLY A 427 13.47 26.33 -1.32
N SER A 428 12.30 26.13 -0.69
CA SER A 428 11.71 27.16 0.19
C SER A 428 12.56 27.45 1.42
N MET A 429 13.49 26.54 1.76
CA MET A 429 14.45 26.69 2.85
C MET A 429 15.84 27.18 2.40
N THR A 430 16.05 27.47 1.11
CA THR A 430 17.34 28.02 0.65
C THR A 430 17.43 29.52 0.87
N VAL A 431 18.62 30.03 1.20
CA VAL A 431 18.90 31.45 1.42
C VAL A 431 20.03 31.88 0.48
N PRO A 432 19.82 32.86 -0.43
CA PRO A 432 18.54 33.49 -0.77
C PRO A 432 17.57 32.49 -1.43
N SER A 433 16.26 32.66 -1.18
CA SER A 433 15.24 31.72 -1.67
C SER A 433 15.17 31.71 -3.18
N SER A 434 15.14 30.51 -3.78
CA SER A 434 14.95 30.33 -5.23
C SER A 434 13.50 30.58 -5.71
N LEU A 435 12.63 31.13 -4.87
CA LEU A 435 11.22 31.36 -5.16
C LEU A 435 11.03 32.59 -6.09
N PRO A 436 10.34 32.46 -7.23
CA PRO A 436 10.36 33.45 -8.33
C PRO A 436 9.46 34.69 -8.16
N LEU A 437 9.36 35.30 -6.97
CA LEU A 437 8.56 36.55 -6.81
C LEU A 437 9.18 37.57 -5.86
N ALA A 438 8.90 38.86 -6.12
CA ALA A 438 9.02 39.93 -5.14
C ALA A 438 8.11 39.60 -3.94
N GLY A 439 8.70 39.11 -2.84
CA GLY A 439 7.98 38.53 -1.70
C GLY A 439 8.32 37.06 -1.39
N GLY A 440 9.15 36.40 -2.21
CA GLY A 440 9.60 35.02 -1.99
C GLY A 440 10.28 34.81 -0.65
N LEU A 441 11.07 35.79 -0.19
CA LEU A 441 11.75 35.75 1.11
C LEU A 441 10.79 35.90 2.30
N ALA A 442 9.76 36.77 2.16
CA ALA A 442 8.71 36.92 3.17
C ALA A 442 7.82 35.67 3.25
N ALA A 443 7.48 35.07 2.12
CA ALA A 443 6.71 33.82 2.08
C ALA A 443 7.50 32.63 2.63
N ALA A 444 8.80 32.52 2.29
CA ALA A 444 9.69 31.48 2.79
C ALA A 444 9.94 31.59 4.30
N SER A 445 10.17 32.82 4.80
CA SER A 445 10.33 33.07 6.24
C SER A 445 9.03 32.79 7.00
N LEU A 446 7.87 33.22 6.47
CA LEU A 446 6.56 32.89 7.05
C LEU A 446 6.31 31.38 7.06
N ALA A 447 6.66 30.67 5.99
CA ALA A 447 6.60 29.22 5.93
C ALA A 447 7.42 28.61 7.07
N CYS A 448 8.74 28.87 7.11
CA CYS A 448 9.63 28.34 8.13
C CYS A 448 9.14 28.66 9.55
N PHE A 449 8.72 29.90 9.81
CA PHE A 449 8.16 30.29 11.11
C PHE A 449 6.91 29.48 11.47
N SER A 450 5.96 29.36 10.54
CA SER A 450 4.71 28.63 10.78
C SER A 450 4.97 27.13 11.02
N LEU A 451 5.81 26.48 10.20
CA LEU A 451 6.20 25.08 10.43
C LEU A 451 6.88 24.91 11.78
N ALA A 452 7.78 25.83 12.15
CA ALA A 452 8.44 25.79 13.45
C ALA A 452 7.42 25.86 14.60
N CYS A 453 6.55 26.86 14.59
CA CYS A 453 5.54 27.07 15.62
C CYS A 453 4.60 25.87 15.74
N PHE A 454 3.99 25.44 14.63
CA PHE A 454 3.04 24.34 14.62
C PHE A 454 3.70 23.01 15.00
N SER A 455 4.90 22.71 14.48
CA SER A 455 5.62 21.47 14.85
C SER A 455 5.97 21.42 16.32
N LEU A 456 6.43 22.54 16.91
CA LEU A 456 6.76 22.61 18.33
C LEU A 456 5.51 22.59 19.23
N LEU A 457 4.42 23.24 18.81
CA LEU A 457 3.12 23.14 19.47
C LEU A 457 2.63 21.69 19.47
N GLN A 458 2.69 21.02 18.31
CA GLN A 458 2.31 19.62 18.16
C GLN A 458 3.21 18.70 19.02
N TYR A 459 4.52 18.92 19.03
CA TYR A 459 5.46 18.18 19.88
C TYR A 459 5.10 18.30 21.37
N ARG A 460 4.95 19.54 21.87
CA ARG A 460 4.60 19.78 23.28
C ARG A 460 3.25 19.17 23.61
N TRP A 461 2.27 19.33 22.72
CA TRP A 461 0.95 18.75 22.90
C TRP A 461 0.99 17.21 22.95
N SER A 462 1.76 16.57 22.06
CA SER A 462 1.96 15.12 22.02
C SER A 462 2.62 14.58 23.28
N ARG A 463 3.54 15.34 23.90
CA ARG A 463 4.19 14.97 25.16
C ARG A 463 3.25 15.06 26.36
N ILE A 464 2.30 16.00 26.33
CA ILE A 464 1.24 16.13 27.35
C ILE A 464 0.20 15.01 27.18
N HIS A 465 -0.23 14.74 25.94
CA HIS A 465 -1.25 13.75 25.62
C HIS A 465 -0.61 12.49 25.05
N LYS A 466 -0.14 11.58 25.90
CA LYS A 466 0.49 10.33 25.45
C LYS A 466 -0.53 9.40 24.78
N PRO A 467 -0.14 8.68 23.70
CA PRO A 467 -1.03 7.77 23.01
C PRO A 467 -1.36 6.57 23.90
N VAL A 468 -2.56 6.01 23.75
CA VAL A 468 -2.97 4.80 24.47
C VAL A 468 -2.52 3.57 23.66
N PRO A 469 -1.56 2.74 24.15
CA PRO A 469 -0.96 1.68 23.34
C PRO A 469 -1.94 0.64 22.82
N THR A 470 -3.02 0.36 23.56
CA THR A 470 -4.03 -0.65 23.21
C THR A 470 -4.86 -0.33 21.97
N TYR A 471 -4.85 0.93 21.51
CA TYR A 471 -5.69 1.39 20.40
C TYR A 471 -4.99 1.42 19.05
N SER A 472 -3.68 1.17 18.98
CA SER A 472 -2.95 1.09 17.71
C SER A 472 -1.88 0.01 17.74
N PHE A 473 -1.76 -0.73 16.63
CA PHE A 473 -0.66 -1.67 16.42
C PHE A 473 0.71 -0.98 16.52
N TYR A 474 0.81 0.25 15.99
CA TYR A 474 2.05 1.01 15.97
C TYR A 474 2.52 1.35 17.39
N PHE A 475 1.65 1.96 18.20
CA PHE A 475 2.00 2.34 19.57
C PHE A 475 1.99 1.16 20.55
N SER A 476 1.37 0.02 20.23
CA SER A 476 1.51 -1.20 21.06
C SER A 476 2.81 -1.96 20.81
N LYS A 477 3.27 -2.05 19.55
CA LYS A 477 4.38 -2.93 19.17
C LYS A 477 5.66 -2.20 18.75
N ILE A 478 5.53 -1.10 18.03
CA ILE A 478 6.66 -0.41 17.38
C ILE A 478 7.16 0.72 18.27
N ASP A 479 6.27 1.62 18.70
CA ASP A 479 6.65 2.83 19.44
C ASP A 479 5.80 3.02 20.70
N LYS A 480 6.12 2.28 21.76
CA LYS A 480 5.34 2.28 23.00
C LYS A 480 5.33 3.61 23.76
N ASN A 481 6.36 4.42 23.57
CA ASN A 481 6.59 5.64 24.33
C ASN A 481 6.37 6.91 23.50
N ASP A 482 5.88 6.78 22.26
CA ASP A 482 5.75 7.90 21.32
C ASP A 482 7.09 8.62 21.09
N HIS A 483 8.18 7.87 20.92
CA HIS A 483 9.48 8.41 20.52
C HIS A 483 9.41 9.06 19.14
N SER A 484 8.48 8.66 18.29
CA SER A 484 8.24 9.26 16.97
C SER A 484 7.87 10.74 17.04
N ALA A 485 7.33 11.21 18.17
CA ALA A 485 7.09 12.65 18.35
C ALA A 485 8.40 13.48 18.32
N VAL A 486 9.57 12.88 18.55
CA VAL A 486 10.87 13.56 18.38
C VAL A 486 11.02 14.12 16.96
N ILE A 487 10.44 13.48 15.95
CA ILE A 487 10.46 13.98 14.57
C ILE A 487 9.84 15.38 14.51
N LEU A 488 8.78 15.66 15.27
CA LEU A 488 8.16 16.99 15.35
C LEU A 488 9.09 18.02 15.99
N LEU A 489 9.85 17.63 17.02
CA LEU A 489 10.86 18.50 17.63
C LEU A 489 11.95 18.84 16.60
N LEU A 490 12.49 17.83 15.91
CA LEU A 490 13.53 18.01 14.89
C LEU A 490 13.05 18.90 13.73
N ILE A 491 11.83 18.67 13.23
CA ILE A 491 11.22 19.53 12.20
C ILE A 491 11.10 20.96 12.72
N GLY A 492 10.63 21.14 13.97
CA GLY A 492 10.50 22.45 14.58
C GLY A 492 11.83 23.21 14.64
N LEU A 493 12.88 22.54 15.13
CA LEU A 493 14.23 23.11 15.26
C LEU A 493 14.86 23.43 13.92
N LEU A 494 14.73 22.54 12.94
CA LEU A 494 15.21 22.77 11.58
C LEU A 494 14.56 24.02 10.97
N ASN A 495 13.26 24.18 11.15
CA ASN A 495 12.51 25.33 10.66
C ASN A 495 12.85 26.62 11.42
N ILE A 496 13.11 26.57 12.74
CA ILE A 496 13.63 27.73 13.50
C ILE A 496 14.98 28.16 12.94
N PHE A 497 15.86 27.20 12.65
CA PHE A 497 17.17 27.49 12.09
C PHE A 497 17.06 28.23 10.76
N TYR A 498 16.27 27.72 9.80
CA TYR A 498 16.07 28.40 8.52
C TYR A 498 15.36 29.75 8.66
N PHE A 499 14.36 29.88 9.55
CA PHE A 499 13.75 31.17 9.84
C PHE A 499 14.78 32.20 10.35
N THR A 500 15.67 31.76 11.25
CA THR A 500 16.76 32.60 11.76
C THR A 500 17.72 32.99 10.64
N GLN A 501 18.02 32.09 9.70
CA GLN A 501 18.85 32.40 8.53
C GLN A 501 18.22 33.47 7.64
N PHE A 502 16.92 33.39 7.37
CA PHE A 502 16.22 34.42 6.60
C PHE A 502 16.29 35.78 7.29
N GLY A 503 16.11 35.82 8.61
CA GLY A 503 16.26 37.05 9.39
C GLY A 503 17.69 37.61 9.36
N LEU A 504 18.71 36.74 9.52
CA LEU A 504 20.11 37.14 9.43
C LEU A 504 20.46 37.67 8.04
N TYR A 505 20.00 37.01 6.97
CA TYR A 505 20.22 37.49 5.61
C TYR A 505 19.58 38.85 5.37
N GLU A 506 18.34 39.07 5.83
CA GLU A 506 17.64 40.35 5.69
C GLU A 506 18.37 41.49 6.40
N ILE A 507 18.96 41.23 7.57
CA ILE A 507 19.75 42.22 8.31
C ILE A 507 21.11 42.45 7.62
N LEU A 508 21.85 41.37 7.33
CA LEU A 508 23.20 41.46 6.81
C LEU A 508 23.27 42.03 5.40
N SER A 509 22.31 41.68 4.53
CA SER A 509 22.23 42.24 3.17
C SER A 509 22.04 43.76 3.13
N ARG A 510 21.54 44.35 4.23
CA ARG A 510 21.37 45.81 4.38
C ARG A 510 22.58 46.50 5.01
N VAL A 511 23.43 45.76 5.72
CA VAL A 511 24.50 46.31 6.58
C VAL A 511 25.90 46.04 6.02
N THR A 512 26.11 44.93 5.31
CA THR A 512 27.45 44.51 4.86
C THR A 512 27.48 44.21 3.37
N THR A 513 28.61 44.52 2.73
CA THR A 513 28.86 44.20 1.31
C THR A 513 29.26 42.73 1.11
N ASP A 514 29.95 42.13 2.09
CA ASP A 514 30.24 40.68 2.14
C ASP A 514 29.31 39.96 3.13
N TRP A 515 28.05 39.89 2.74
CA TRP A 515 27.00 39.20 3.50
C TRP A 515 27.21 37.68 3.53
N SER A 516 27.99 37.12 2.59
CA SER A 516 28.17 35.67 2.43
C SER A 516 28.95 35.04 3.59
N ALA A 517 30.14 35.57 3.89
CA ALA A 517 30.98 35.14 5.01
C ALA A 517 30.31 35.42 6.36
N SER A 518 29.63 36.57 6.46
CA SER A 518 28.89 36.98 7.66
C SER A 518 27.69 36.06 7.94
N LEU A 519 26.97 35.64 6.90
CA LEU A 519 25.85 34.71 7.02
C LEU A 519 26.34 33.30 7.40
N GLN A 520 27.43 32.81 6.80
CA GLN A 520 28.01 31.51 7.17
C GLN A 520 28.42 31.47 8.65
N SER A 521 29.04 32.53 9.16
CA SER A 521 29.37 32.66 10.59
C SER A 521 28.11 32.73 11.45
N GLY A 522 27.13 33.56 11.07
CA GLY A 522 25.86 33.69 11.79
C GLY A 522 25.06 32.40 11.88
N GLN A 523 25.15 31.52 10.88
CA GLN A 523 24.57 30.18 10.92
C GLN A 523 25.19 29.30 12.01
N SER A 524 26.51 29.35 12.21
CA SER A 524 27.20 28.58 13.26
C SER A 524 26.82 29.08 14.65
N LEU A 525 26.82 30.41 14.81
CA LEU A 525 26.36 31.06 16.03
C LEU A 525 24.92 30.66 16.38
N ALA A 526 24.02 30.65 15.38
CA ALA A 526 22.63 30.24 15.57
C ALA A 526 22.50 28.77 16.01
N MET A 527 23.32 27.86 15.46
CA MET A 527 23.33 26.45 15.88
C MET A 527 23.82 26.28 17.31
N ASN A 528 24.97 26.87 17.66
CA ASN A 528 25.57 26.72 19.00
C ASN A 528 24.71 27.40 20.08
N PHE A 529 24.22 28.61 19.82
CA PHE A 529 23.28 29.29 20.72
C PHE A 529 21.97 28.51 20.88
N GLY A 530 21.43 27.96 19.78
CA GLY A 530 20.26 27.10 19.82
C GLY A 530 20.48 25.84 20.67
N ALA A 531 21.66 25.22 20.58
CA ALA A 531 22.02 24.07 21.40
C ALA A 531 22.10 24.42 22.90
N ILE A 532 22.72 25.56 23.24
CA ILE A 532 22.77 26.06 24.63
C ILE A 532 21.36 26.29 25.18
N LEU A 533 20.50 26.94 24.39
CA LEU A 533 19.11 27.18 24.77
C LEU A 533 18.34 25.87 25.00
N LEU A 534 18.53 24.87 24.13
CA LEU A 534 17.91 23.56 24.28
C LEU A 534 18.43 22.81 25.51
N MET A 535 19.74 22.85 25.78
CA MET A 535 20.32 22.27 27.00
C MET A 535 19.73 22.93 28.24
N PHE A 536 19.61 24.26 28.25
CA PHE A 536 19.00 24.99 29.35
C PHE A 536 17.53 24.58 29.58
N ILE A 537 16.73 24.49 28.50
CA ILE A 537 15.34 24.03 28.57
C ILE A 537 15.28 22.58 29.08
N ALA A 538 16.15 21.70 28.59
CA ALA A 538 16.22 20.29 28.99
C ALA A 538 16.57 20.14 30.46
N LEU A 539 17.55 20.90 30.97
CA LEU A 539 17.95 20.91 32.39
C LEU A 539 16.81 21.39 33.28
N ARG A 540 16.12 22.47 32.88
CA ARG A 540 14.98 23.00 33.63
C ARG A 540 13.79 22.03 33.65
N GLY A 541 13.54 21.36 32.54
CA GLY A 541 12.46 20.37 32.40
C GLY A 541 12.80 18.97 32.90
N LYS A 542 14.07 18.69 33.23
CA LYS A 542 14.61 17.33 33.47
C LYS A 542 14.27 16.34 32.34
N ASP A 543 14.21 16.84 31.11
CA ASP A 543 13.82 16.06 29.93
C ASP A 543 15.05 15.47 29.23
N LYS A 544 15.21 14.16 29.34
CA LYS A 544 16.33 13.42 28.72
C LYS A 544 16.28 13.43 27.20
N GLU A 545 15.09 13.55 26.61
CA GLU A 545 14.91 13.54 25.17
C GLU A 545 15.39 14.85 24.55
N ILE A 546 14.95 15.99 25.11
CA ILE A 546 15.42 17.32 24.67
C ILE A 546 16.93 17.44 24.91
N MET A 547 17.45 16.88 26.01
CA MET A 547 18.89 16.83 26.27
C MET A 547 19.66 16.10 25.18
N ALA A 548 19.18 14.93 24.74
CA ALA A 548 19.82 14.17 23.67
C ALA A 548 19.78 14.94 22.33
N VAL A 549 18.66 15.58 21.99
CA VAL A 549 18.56 16.44 20.81
C VAL A 549 19.50 17.63 20.90
N ALA A 550 19.59 18.28 22.07
CA ALA A 550 20.49 19.42 22.29
C ALA A 550 21.97 19.04 22.10
N ALA A 551 22.38 17.88 22.62
CA ALA A 551 23.73 17.35 22.41
C ALA A 551 24.00 17.06 20.93
N GLY A 552 23.02 16.51 20.20
CA GLY A 552 23.12 16.31 18.75
C GLY A 552 23.30 17.61 17.98
N VAL A 553 22.52 18.65 18.29
CA VAL A 553 22.65 19.98 17.66
C VAL A 553 24.00 20.62 17.98
N ALA A 554 24.50 20.51 19.23
CA ALA A 554 25.82 21.01 19.61
C ALA A 554 26.96 20.33 18.82
N LEU A 555 26.88 19.00 18.64
CA LEU A 555 27.84 18.25 17.83
C LEU A 555 27.81 18.68 16.36
N MET A 556 26.61 18.91 15.80
CA MET A 556 26.47 19.42 14.42
C MET A 556 27.05 20.83 14.27
N GLY A 557 26.79 21.73 15.22
CA GLY A 557 27.35 23.08 15.24
C GLY A 557 28.87 23.06 15.33
N THR A 558 29.42 22.27 16.27
CA THR A 558 30.87 22.04 16.42
C THR A 558 31.49 21.52 15.13
N ALA A 559 30.92 20.46 14.54
CA ALA A 559 31.41 19.90 13.29
C ALA A 559 31.39 20.92 12.16
N LYS A 560 30.32 21.74 12.07
CA LYS A 560 30.23 22.80 11.06
C LYS A 560 31.36 23.83 11.22
N VAL A 561 31.57 24.34 12.44
CA VAL A 561 32.62 25.33 12.73
C VAL A 561 34.01 24.82 12.33
N PHE A 562 34.37 23.60 12.77
CA PHE A 562 35.72 23.06 12.55
C PHE A 562 35.97 22.53 11.13
N ILE A 563 34.94 22.00 10.45
CA ILE A 563 35.11 21.36 9.14
C ILE A 563 34.83 22.33 7.99
N PHE A 564 33.84 23.23 8.13
CA PHE A 564 33.43 24.13 7.05
C PHE A 564 33.93 25.55 7.26
N ASP A 565 33.63 26.15 8.42
CA ASP A 565 33.89 27.58 8.62
C ASP A 565 35.39 27.89 8.66
N MET A 566 36.21 27.05 9.30
CA MET A 566 37.67 27.19 9.35
C MET A 566 38.35 27.24 7.97
N PHE A 567 37.76 26.60 6.96
CA PHE A 567 38.33 26.54 5.61
C PHE A 567 37.64 27.49 4.63
N SER A 568 36.41 27.91 4.92
CA SER A 568 35.57 28.71 4.00
C SER A 568 35.52 30.20 4.34
N ILE A 569 35.71 30.58 5.61
CA ILE A 569 35.49 31.96 6.09
C ILE A 569 36.82 32.59 6.49
N LYS A 570 36.97 33.92 6.31
CA LYS A 570 38.13 34.69 6.75
C LYS A 570 37.70 35.90 7.58
N GLY A 571 38.64 36.43 8.37
CA GLY A 571 38.45 37.67 9.13
C GLY A 571 37.55 37.54 10.36
N VAL A 572 36.91 38.64 10.77
CA VAL A 572 36.07 38.72 11.98
C VAL A 572 34.96 37.66 12.02
N PRO A 573 34.25 37.34 10.92
CA PRO A 573 33.23 36.29 10.94
C PRO A 573 33.79 34.91 11.31
N LEU A 574 35.03 34.59 10.92
CA LEU A 574 35.66 33.32 11.31
C LEU A 574 35.90 33.28 12.83
N VAL A 575 36.42 34.37 13.40
CA VAL A 575 36.68 34.47 14.84
C VAL A 575 35.37 34.26 15.62
N LEU A 576 34.30 34.94 15.22
CA LEU A 576 32.99 34.80 15.87
C LEU A 576 32.42 33.38 15.77
N SER A 577 32.67 32.68 14.67
CA SER A 577 32.24 31.29 14.49
C SER A 577 33.01 30.32 15.41
N VAL A 578 34.33 30.46 15.49
CA VAL A 578 35.19 29.60 16.31
C VAL A 578 34.95 29.78 17.82
N PHE A 579 34.62 31.00 18.26
CA PHE A 579 34.33 31.31 19.67
C PHE A 579 32.87 31.10 20.09
N SER A 580 31.97 30.76 19.15
CA SER A 580 30.57 30.40 19.44
C SER A 580 30.43 28.95 19.85
#